data_AF-A0A7X7IZE7-F1
#
_entry.id   AF-A0A7X7IZE7-F1
#
_cell.length_a   1.000
_cell.length_b   1.000
_cell.length_c   1.000
_cell.angle_alpha   90.00
_cell.angle_beta   90.00
_cell.angle_gamma   90.00
#
_symmetry.space_group_name_H-M   'P 1'
#
loop_
_entity.id
_entity.type
_entity.pdbx_description
1 polymer ?
#
loop_
_entity_poly.entity_id
_entity_poly.type
_entity_poly.pdbx_seq_one_letter_code
_entity_poly.pdbx_strand_id
1 'polypeptide(L)' 'AGLRGIRQTPEGDIVPGDIIEQIDGQAVGSIDELLNALEKRQKGQTVKVTILRDGRNQTVEVVLQ' A
#
# COMPACT_ATOMS: atom_id res chain seq x y z
N ALA A 1 3.45 -6.67 -7.46
CA ALA A 1 3.91 -5.36 -6.98
C ALA A 1 4.86 -5.57 -5.81
N GLY A 2 5.93 -4.78 -5.69
CA GLY A 2 6.95 -4.93 -4.64
C GLY A 2 6.55 -4.43 -3.25
N LEU A 3 5.28 -4.64 -2.85
CA LEU A 3 4.77 -4.29 -1.52
C LEU A 3 5.21 -5.33 -0.49
N ARG A 4 5.44 -4.88 0.75
CA ARG A 4 5.88 -5.69 1.89
C ARG A 4 4.75 -5.77 2.91
N GLY A 5 4.30 -6.99 3.20
CA GLY A 5 3.40 -7.24 4.33
C GLY A 5 4.15 -7.23 5.66
N ILE A 6 3.39 -7.27 6.75
CA ILE A 6 3.91 -7.53 8.09
C ILE A 6 4.51 -8.94 8.11
N ARG A 7 5.67 -9.11 8.76
CA ARG A 7 6.30 -10.42 8.95
C ARG A 7 6.74 -10.60 10.39
N GLN A 8 6.72 -11.83 10.88
CA GLN A 8 7.23 -12.19 12.20
C GLN A 8 8.62 -12.82 12.07
N THR A 9 9.55 -12.48 12.96
CA THR A 9 10.86 -13.12 13.03
C THR A 9 10.76 -14.47 13.79
N PRO A 10 11.72 -15.39 13.62
CA PRO A 10 11.76 -16.63 14.41
C PRO A 10 11.79 -16.39 15.92
N GLU A 11 12.33 -15.25 16.35
CA GLU A 11 12.42 -14.83 17.75
C GLU A 11 11.09 -14.25 18.28
N GLY A 12 10.09 -14.07 17.41
CA GLY A 12 8.75 -13.61 17.75
C GLY A 12 8.50 -12.12 17.50
N ASP A 13 9.51 -11.36 17.08
CA ASP A 13 9.38 -9.92 16.83
C ASP A 13 8.54 -9.64 15.59
N ILE A 14 7.72 -8.58 15.63
CA ILE A 14 6.94 -8.11 14.49
C ILE A 14 7.76 -7.09 13.72
N VAL A 15 8.01 -7.37 12.45
CA VAL A 15 8.59 -6.40 11.52
C VAL A 15 7.44 -5.72 10.78
N PRO A 16 7.27 -4.39 10.93
CA PRO A 16 6.28 -3.64 10.19
C PRO A 16 6.46 -3.80 8.68
N GLY A 17 5.34 -3.96 7.98
CA GLY A 17 5.30 -3.88 6.53
C GLY A 17 5.18 -2.45 6.04
N ASP A 18 4.67 -2.32 4.82
CA ASP A 18 4.32 -1.02 4.25
C ASP A 18 3.03 -0.50 4.87
N ILE A 19 3.01 0.80 5.18
CA ILE A 19 1.79 1.52 5.53
C ILE A 19 1.37 2.32 4.30
N ILE A 20 0.16 2.07 3.79
CA ILE A 20 -0.37 2.80 2.65
C ILE A 20 -0.91 4.14 3.15
N GLU A 21 -0.44 5.24 2.54
CA GLU A 21 -0.87 6.59 2.88
C GLU A 21 -1.69 7.24 1.76
N GLN A 22 -1.44 6.88 0.49
CA GLN A 22 -2.15 7.46 -0.65
C GLN A 22 -2.30 6.50 -1.83
N ILE A 23 -3.37 6.69 -2.60
CA ILE A 23 -3.61 6.07 -3.91
C ILE A 23 -3.82 7.18 -4.94
N ASP A 24 -3.00 7.23 -5.98
CA ASP A 24 -3.01 8.27 -7.03
C ASP A 24 -3.05 9.71 -6.48
N GLY A 25 -2.36 9.94 -5.35
CA GLY A 25 -2.31 11.24 -4.65
C GLY A 25 -3.51 11.53 -3.75
N GLN A 26 -4.51 10.64 -3.67
CA GLN A 26 -5.60 10.73 -2.70
C GLN A 26 -5.17 10.08 -1.38
N ALA A 27 -5.23 10.84 -0.29
CA ALA A 27 -4.94 10.30 1.04
C ALA A 27 -5.94 9.21 1.43
N VAL A 28 -5.42 8.15 2.04
CA VAL A 28 -6.22 7.04 2.58
C VAL A 28 -5.76 6.76 4.02
N GLY A 29 -6.70 6.80 4.95
CA GLY A 29 -6.48 6.51 6.37
C GLY A 29 -7.25 5.27 6.86
N SER A 30 -8.11 4.71 6.02
CA SER A 30 -8.95 3.56 6.36
C SER A 30 -9.07 2.58 5.21
N ILE A 31 -9.52 1.36 5.52
CA ILE A 31 -9.80 0.32 4.52
C ILE A 31 -10.91 0.79 3.58
N ASP A 32 -11.95 1.45 4.09
CA ASP A 32 -13.07 1.94 3.28
C ASP A 32 -12.61 3.01 2.29
N GLU A 33 -11.76 3.95 2.73
CA GLU A 33 -11.16 4.96 1.84
C GLU A 33 -10.27 4.34 0.77
N LEU A 34 -9.48 3.33 1.13
CA LEU A 34 -8.67 2.57 0.18
C LEU A 34 -9.54 1.87 -0.88
N LEU A 35 -10.60 1.19 -0.45
CA LEU A 35 -11.53 0.53 -1.37
C LEU A 35 -12.20 1.54 -2.29
N ASN A 36 -12.73 2.64 -1.75
CA ASN A 36 -13.35 3.72 -2.53
C ASN A 36 -12.39 4.34 -3.56
N ALA A 37 -11.11 4.50 -3.22
CA ALA A 37 -10.09 5.00 -4.16
C ALA A 37 -9.85 4.02 -5.32
N LEU A 38 -10.06 2.72 -5.10
CA LEU A 38 -9.89 1.66 -6.09
C LEU A 38 -11.17 1.32 -6.87
N GLU A 39 -12.36 1.60 -6.34
CA GLU A 39 -13.65 1.26 -6.97
C GLU A 39 -13.80 1.82 -8.39
N LYS A 40 -13.21 3.00 -8.66
CA LYS A 40 -13.27 3.66 -9.97
C LYS A 40 -12.22 3.15 -10.95
N ARG A 41 -11.38 2.20 -10.55
CA ARG A 41 -10.27 1.65 -11.34
C ARG A 41 -10.64 0.30 -11.92
N GLN A 42 -10.04 -0.02 -13.05
CA GLN A 42 -10.31 -1.27 -13.76
C GLN A 42 -9.16 -2.25 -13.57
N LYS A 43 -9.47 -3.54 -13.65
CA LYS A 43 -8.48 -4.61 -13.74
C LYS A 43 -7.47 -4.31 -14.86
N GLY A 44 -6.19 -4.52 -14.59
CA GLY A 44 -5.08 -4.23 -15.49
C GLY A 44 -4.59 -2.77 -15.45
N GLN A 45 -5.29 -1.84 -14.77
CA GLN A 45 -4.79 -0.48 -14.59
C GLN A 45 -3.62 -0.45 -13.60
N THR A 46 -2.69 0.47 -13.85
CA THR A 46 -1.60 0.77 -12.93
C THR A 46 -1.99 1.96 -12.06
N VAL A 47 -1.90 1.80 -10.75
CA VAL A 47 -2.12 2.86 -9.76
C VAL A 47 -0.82 3.19 -9.05
N LYS A 48 -0.65 4.46 -8.67
CA LYS A 48 0.48 4.91 -7.84
C LYS A 48 0.09 4.79 -6.38
N VAL A 49 0.84 4.02 -5.62
CA VAL A 49 0.61 3.82 -4.18
C VAL A 49 1.74 4.50 -3.43
N THR A 50 1.42 5.50 -2.61
CA THR A 50 2.37 6.09 -1.67
C THR A 50 2.34 5.28 -0.38
N ILE A 51 3.51 4.79 0.02
CA ILE A 51 3.72 3.99 1.21
C ILE A 51 4.75 4.65 2.13
N LEU A 52 4.58 4.47 3.43
CA LEU A 52 5.63 4.66 4.43
C LEU A 52 6.31 3.31 4.66
N ARG A 53 7.61 3.24 4.35
CA ARG A 53 8.45 2.06 4.52
C ARG A 53 9.76 2.45 5.19
N ASP A 54 10.13 1.77 6.26
CA ASP A 54 11.37 2.03 6.99
C ASP A 54 11.52 3.53 7.38
N GLY A 55 10.40 4.19 7.71
CA GLY A 55 10.33 5.61 8.07
C GLY A 55 10.47 6.59 6.89
N ARG A 56 10.39 6.12 5.65
CA ARG A 56 10.50 6.95 4.43
C ARG A 56 9.32 6.75 3.50
N ASN A 57 8.86 7.84 2.91
CA ASN A 57 7.82 7.79 1.89
C ASN A 57 8.39 7.30 0.55
N GLN A 58 7.70 6.34 -0.05
CA GLN A 58 8.01 5.78 -1.36
C GLN A 58 6.74 5.71 -2.19
N THR A 59 6.84 5.95 -3.49
CA THR A 59 5.74 5.70 -4.43
C THR A 59 6.06 4.46 -5.25
N VAL A 60 5.14 3.50 -5.27
CA VAL A 60 5.26 2.28 -6.04
C VAL A 60 4.09 2.15 -7.01
N GLU A 61 4.37 1.62 -8.19
CA GLU A 61 3.34 1.34 -9.20
C GLU A 61 2.80 -0.08 -9.02
N VAL A 62 1.47 -0.19 -8.96
CA VAL A 62 0.76 -1.46 -8.71
C VAL A 62 -0.24 -1.69 -9.82
N VAL A 63 -0.15 -2.85 -10.48
CA VAL A 63 -1.13 -3.27 -11.49
C VAL A 63 -2.28 -3.99 -10.79
N LEU A 64 -3.50 -3.48 -10.91
CA LEU A 64 -4.71 -4.08 -10.37
C LEU A 64 -5.03 -5.40 -11.11
N GLN A 65 -5.42 -6.44 -10.36
CA GLN A 65 -5.68 -7.79 -10.89
C GLN A 65 -7.13 -8.22 -10.68
#